data_AF-A0A3E1D5G2-F1
#
_entry.id   AF-A0A3E1D5G2-F1
#
_cell.length_a   1.000
_cell.length_b   1.000
_cell.length_c   1.000
_cell.angle_alpha   90.00
_cell.angle_beta   90.00
_cell.angle_gamma   90.00
#
_symmetry.space_group_name_H-M   'P 1'
#
loop_
_entity.id
_entity.type
_entity.pdbx_description
1 polymer ?
#
loop_
_entity_poly.entity_id
_entity_poly.type
_entity_poly.pdbx_seq_one_letter_code
_entity_poly.pdbx_strand_id
1 'polypeptide(L)'
;MVDKGAVGVQIVNWRHNLDQHWVALRFGEIKVAANEQQHIFKVQVYLDDLDANAMRVELYAGGINGGSPIRQAMARISPLTYSVGRYLYRGTVSAIRSSTDFTARIIPYYPGISIPLETTHIVRQR
;
A
#
# COMPACT_ATOMS: atom_id res chain seq x y z
N MET A 1 -11.06 -11.20 -28.38
CA MET A 1 -9.66 -11.61 -28.16
C MET A 1 -8.98 -10.47 -27.42
N VAL A 2 -8.46 -10.71 -26.21
CA VAL A 2 -7.71 -9.67 -25.49
C VAL A 2 -6.36 -9.55 -26.21
N ASP A 3 -6.12 -8.40 -26.82
CA ASP A 3 -4.89 -8.15 -27.56
C ASP A 3 -3.71 -8.10 -26.60
N LYS A 4 -2.89 -9.17 -26.60
CA LYS A 4 -1.75 -9.34 -25.69
C LYS A 4 -0.72 -8.22 -25.87
N GLY A 5 -0.66 -7.59 -27.05
CA GLY A 5 0.21 -6.44 -27.31
C GLY A 5 -0.21 -5.19 -26.55
N ALA A 6 -1.53 -4.93 -26.47
CA ALA A 6 -2.07 -3.78 -25.75
C ALA A 6 -1.82 -3.88 -24.24
N VAL A 7 -1.93 -5.09 -23.66
CA VAL A 7 -1.64 -5.34 -22.25
C VAL A 7 -0.17 -5.08 -21.94
N GLY A 8 0.76 -5.50 -22.81
CA GLY A 8 2.19 -5.24 -22.65
C GLY A 8 2.53 -3.75 -22.56
N VAL A 9 1.94 -2.92 -23.43
CA VAL A 9 2.14 -1.46 -23.43
C VAL A 9 1.61 -0.83 -22.12
N GLN A 10 0.45 -1.28 -21.63
CA GLN A 10 -0.12 -0.78 -20.38
C GLN A 10 0.80 -1.06 -19.18
N ILE A 11 1.44 -2.24 -19.14
CA ILE A 11 2.38 -2.62 -18.07
C ILE A 11 3.64 -1.76 -18.11
N VAL A 12 4.21 -1.53 -19.30
CA VAL A 12 5.39 -0.68 -19.46
C VAL A 12 5.10 0.75 -19.03
N ASN A 13 3.96 1.31 -19.45
CA ASN A 13 3.53 2.65 -19.05
C ASN A 13 3.29 2.75 -17.55
N TRP A 14 2.64 1.76 -16.95
CA TRP A 14 2.44 1.67 -15.50
C TRP A 14 3.78 1.65 -14.76
N ARG A 15 4.74 0.83 -15.20
CA ARG A 15 6.07 0.77 -14.60
C ARG A 15 6.81 2.10 -14.71
N HIS A 16 6.77 2.74 -15.88
CA HIS A 16 7.42 4.03 -16.07
C HIS A 16 6.81 5.11 -15.15
N ASN A 17 5.49 5.15 -15.02
CA ASN A 17 4.80 6.06 -14.12
C ASN A 17 5.22 5.81 -12.65
N LEU A 18 5.26 4.54 -12.23
CA LEU A 18 5.78 4.19 -10.90
C LEU A 18 7.20 4.71 -10.69
N ASP A 19 8.13 4.39 -11.59
CA ASP A 19 9.54 4.77 -11.44
C ASP A 19 9.73 6.29 -11.34
N GLN A 20 8.92 7.08 -12.05
CA GLN A 20 8.94 8.55 -12.01
C GLN A 20 8.45 9.13 -10.68
N HIS A 21 7.33 8.61 -10.14
CA HIS A 21 6.65 9.22 -9.00
C HIS A 21 6.92 8.51 -7.66
N TRP A 22 7.53 7.33 -7.66
CA TRP A 22 7.69 6.51 -6.44
C TRP A 22 8.46 7.22 -5.32
N VAL A 23 9.47 8.01 -5.69
CA VAL A 23 10.33 8.73 -4.73
C VAL A 23 9.58 9.80 -3.94
N ALA A 24 8.47 10.32 -4.49
CA ALA A 24 7.63 11.32 -3.83
C ALA A 24 6.64 10.70 -2.83
N LEU A 25 6.45 9.38 -2.87
CA LEU A 25 5.52 8.69 -2.00
C LEU A 25 6.00 8.73 -0.55
N ARG A 26 5.13 9.17 0.35
CA ARG A 26 5.44 9.24 1.77
C ARG A 26 4.23 8.99 2.64
N PHE A 27 4.51 8.48 3.82
CA PHE A 27 3.53 8.39 4.89
C PHE A 27 3.38 9.74 5.59
N GLY A 28 2.14 10.06 5.94
CA GLY A 28 1.79 11.17 6.81
C GLY A 28 1.54 10.69 8.23
N GLU A 29 0.47 11.24 8.80
CA GLU A 29 -0.02 10.80 10.10
C GLU A 29 -0.51 9.35 10.03
N ILE A 30 -0.14 8.57 11.06
CA ILE A 30 -0.65 7.23 11.31
C ILE A 30 -1.37 7.26 12.66
N LYS A 31 -2.66 6.91 12.64
CA LYS A 31 -3.48 6.77 13.83
C LYS A 31 -3.85 5.31 14.03
N VAL A 32 -3.62 4.81 15.22
CA VAL A 32 -4.03 3.46 15.63
C VAL A 32 -5.08 3.59 16.72
N ALA A 33 -6.27 3.04 16.46
CA ALA A 33 -7.27 2.82 17.49
C ALA A 33 -7.32 1.32 17.79
N ALA A 34 -7.17 0.95 19.06
CA ALA A 34 -7.28 -0.43 19.49
C ALA A 34 -8.57 -0.62 20.30
N ASN A 35 -9.20 -1.76 20.10
CA ASN A 35 -10.18 -2.31 21.03
C ASN A 35 -9.75 -3.74 21.40
N GLU A 36 -10.56 -4.43 22.20
CA GLU A 36 -10.24 -5.79 22.69
C GLU A 36 -10.06 -6.83 21.58
N GLN A 37 -10.63 -6.59 20.39
CA GLN A 37 -10.68 -7.59 19.30
C GLN A 37 -9.78 -7.23 18.12
N GLN A 38 -9.59 -5.93 17.86
CA GLN A 38 -8.98 -5.43 16.63
C GLN A 38 -8.16 -4.16 16.84
N HIS A 39 -7.14 -4.01 16.00
CA HIS A 39 -6.44 -2.76 15.77
C HIS A 39 -6.89 -2.16 14.45
N ILE A 40 -7.36 -0.91 14.50
CA ILE A 40 -7.81 -0.13 13.37
C ILE A 40 -6.74 0.92 13.08
N PHE A 41 -6.05 0.75 11.96
CA PHE A 41 -5.06 1.68 11.45
C PHE A 41 -5.71 2.65 10.47
N LYS A 42 -5.41 3.93 10.62
CA LYS A 42 -5.69 4.99 9.66
C LYS A 42 -4.35 5.62 9.26
N VAL A 43 -4.00 5.51 8.00
CA VAL A 43 -2.70 5.91 7.45
C VAL A 43 -2.92 6.95 6.37
N GLN A 44 -2.35 8.13 6.54
CA GLN A 44 -2.30 9.13 5.48
C GLN A 44 -1.15 8.80 4.53
N VAL A 45 -1.41 8.85 3.23
CA VAL A 45 -0.40 8.67 2.19
C VAL A 45 -0.45 9.84 1.22
N TYR A 46 0.73 10.36 0.91
CA TYR A 46 0.94 11.36 -0.12
C TYR A 46 1.41 10.64 -1.37
N LEU A 47 0.64 10.76 -2.46
CA LEU A 47 0.91 10.12 -3.74
C LEU A 47 1.50 11.07 -4.78
N ASP A 48 1.55 12.36 -4.49
CA ASP A 48 1.88 13.39 -5.49
C ASP A 48 0.97 13.22 -6.72
N ASP A 49 1.54 13.02 -7.91
CA ASP A 49 0.80 12.77 -9.16
C ASP A 49 0.62 11.27 -9.51
N LEU A 50 1.02 10.33 -8.65
CA LEU A 50 0.83 8.90 -8.90
C LEU A 50 -0.64 8.50 -8.78
N ASP A 51 -1.14 7.74 -9.77
CA ASP A 51 -2.47 7.13 -9.67
C ASP A 51 -2.52 6.16 -8.48
N ALA A 52 -3.45 6.41 -7.55
CA ALA A 52 -3.70 5.58 -6.39
C ALA A 52 -4.11 4.14 -6.70
N ASN A 53 -4.44 3.80 -7.95
CA ASN A 53 -4.69 2.44 -8.41
C ASN A 53 -3.42 1.70 -8.84
N ALA A 54 -2.32 2.40 -9.08
CA ALA A 54 -1.02 1.83 -9.42
C ALA A 54 -0.26 1.28 -8.20
N MET A 55 -0.80 1.48 -6.99
CA MET A 55 -0.21 1.09 -5.72
C MET A 55 -1.25 0.53 -4.75
N ARG A 56 -0.78 -0.13 -3.70
CA ARG A 56 -1.58 -0.59 -2.57
C ARG A 56 -0.86 -0.29 -1.27
N VAL A 57 -1.63 0.10 -0.26
CA VAL A 57 -1.15 0.20 1.12
C VAL A 57 -1.52 -1.08 1.85
N GLU A 58 -0.55 -1.65 2.56
CA GLU A 58 -0.73 -2.86 3.35
C GLU A 58 -0.16 -2.68 4.76
N LEU A 59 -0.79 -3.33 5.73
CA LEU A 59 -0.18 -3.59 7.03
C LEU A 59 0.59 -4.91 6.93
N TYR A 60 1.89 -4.85 7.21
CA TYR A 60 2.78 -5.99 7.22
C TYR A 60 3.24 -6.30 8.64
N ALA A 61 3.11 -7.56 9.05
CA ALA A 61 3.79 -8.08 10.23
C ALA A 61 4.62 -9.30 9.84
N GLY A 62 5.86 -9.37 10.32
CA GLY A 62 6.75 -10.51 10.09
C GLY A 62 6.17 -11.82 10.62
N GLY A 63 6.64 -12.94 10.09
CA GLY A 63 6.34 -14.25 10.68
C GLY A 63 6.87 -14.32 12.12
N ILE A 64 6.09 -14.90 13.03
CA ILE A 64 6.56 -15.23 14.39
C ILE A 64 6.77 -16.74 14.42
N ASN A 65 7.89 -17.20 14.99
CA ASN A 65 8.23 -18.62 15.17
C ASN A 65 8.11 -19.46 13.88
N GLY A 66 8.59 -18.94 12.75
CA GLY A 66 8.52 -19.62 11.46
C GLY A 66 7.14 -19.60 10.77
N GLY A 67 6.15 -18.91 11.36
CA GLY A 67 4.85 -18.71 10.73
C GLY A 67 4.89 -17.75 9.54
N SER A 68 3.83 -17.77 8.72
CA SER A 68 3.70 -16.88 7.58
C SER A 68 3.55 -15.41 8.01
N PRO A 69 4.12 -14.45 7.26
CA PRO A 69 3.89 -13.04 7.51
C PRO A 69 2.43 -12.65 7.24
N ILE A 70 1.93 -11.69 8.01
CA ILE A 70 0.60 -11.10 7.79
C ILE A 70 0.75 -9.96 6.78
N ARG A 71 -0.11 -9.95 5.76
CA ARG A 71 -0.19 -8.91 4.73
C ARG A 71 -1.65 -8.50 4.59
N GLN A 72 -2.06 -7.48 5.33
CA GLN A 72 -3.43 -6.99 5.32
C GLN A 72 -3.54 -5.78 4.41
N ALA A 73 -4.23 -5.91 3.28
CA ALA A 73 -4.54 -4.77 2.41
C ALA A 73 -5.43 -3.75 3.15
N MET A 74 -5.13 -2.47 2.95
CA MET A 74 -5.91 -1.36 3.49
C MET A 74 -6.87 -0.82 2.42
N ALA A 75 -8.08 -0.47 2.84
CA ALA A 75 -9.06 0.18 1.99
C ALA A 75 -8.78 1.68 1.89
N ARG A 76 -8.89 2.25 0.69
CA ARG A 76 -8.79 3.70 0.44
C ARG A 76 -10.12 4.37 0.79
N ILE A 77 -10.14 5.27 1.77
CA ILE A 77 -11.36 5.88 2.35
C ILE A 77 -11.66 7.27 1.73
N SER A 78 -11.18 7.50 0.49
CA SER A 78 -11.31 8.76 -0.27
C SER A 78 -10.36 9.91 0.18
N PRO A 79 -10.13 10.93 -0.67
CA PRO A 79 -9.15 11.98 -0.38
C PRO A 79 -9.64 12.86 0.76
N LEU A 80 -8.71 13.25 1.63
CA LEU A 80 -8.97 14.29 2.62
C LEU A 80 -9.32 15.55 1.85
N THR A 81 -10.55 16.02 2.00
CA THR A 81 -11.09 17.20 1.35
C THR A 81 -10.05 18.33 1.44
N TYR A 82 -9.76 18.99 0.31
CA TYR A 82 -8.82 20.11 0.15
C TYR A 82 -7.32 19.82 0.00
N SER A 83 -6.88 18.57 -0.21
CA SER A 83 -5.47 18.31 -0.59
C SER A 83 -5.36 17.31 -1.74
N VAL A 84 -5.01 17.82 -2.91
CA VAL A 84 -4.63 16.99 -4.08
C VAL A 84 -3.45 16.10 -3.67
N GLY A 85 -3.46 14.84 -4.10
CA GLY A 85 -2.39 13.88 -3.84
C GLY A 85 -2.35 13.32 -2.42
N ARG A 86 -3.37 13.53 -1.56
CA ARG A 86 -3.44 12.93 -0.20
C ARG A 86 -4.61 11.98 -0.06
N TYR A 87 -4.31 10.77 0.41
CA TYR A 87 -5.30 9.71 0.57
C TYR A 87 -5.25 9.14 1.98
N LEU A 88 -6.43 8.87 2.54
CA LEU A 88 -6.55 8.15 3.81
C LEU A 88 -6.81 6.68 3.53
N TYR A 89 -5.96 5.82 4.09
CA TYR A 89 -6.12 4.37 4.05
C TYR A 89 -6.52 3.84 5.41
N ARG A 90 -7.44 2.86 5.43
CA ARG A 90 -7.87 2.17 6.64
C ARG A 90 -7.67 0.68 6.54
N GLY A 91 -7.04 0.11 7.55
CA GLY A 91 -6.81 -1.33 7.67
C GLY A 91 -7.23 -1.78 9.06
N THR A 92 -7.77 -3.00 9.14
CA THR A 92 -8.15 -3.63 10.40
C THR A 92 -7.43 -4.95 10.52
N VAL A 93 -6.76 -5.18 11.64
CA VAL A 93 -6.08 -6.44 11.97
C VAL A 93 -6.55 -6.92 13.35
N SER A 94 -6.41 -8.21 13.61
CA SER A 94 -6.75 -8.79 14.91
C SER A 94 -5.84 -8.25 16.02
N ALA A 95 -6.40 -8.03 17.22
CA ALA A 95 -5.66 -7.65 18.42
C ALA A 95 -4.87 -8.81 19.05
N ILE A 96 -4.90 -10.02 18.45
CA ILE A 96 -4.05 -11.16 18.86
C ILE A 96 -2.56 -10.80 18.81
N ARG A 97 -2.17 -9.90 17.89
CA ARG A 97 -0.82 -9.33 17.82
C ARG A 97 -0.85 -7.87 18.20
N SER A 98 0.23 -7.42 18.84
CA SER A 98 0.39 -6.02 19.18
C SER A 98 0.33 -5.16 17.92
N SER A 99 -0.30 -3.98 18.01
CA SER A 99 -0.29 -2.99 16.94
C SER A 99 1.12 -2.58 16.52
N THR A 100 2.09 -2.65 17.43
CA THR A 100 3.51 -2.35 17.18
C THR A 100 4.20 -3.36 16.26
N ASP A 101 3.64 -4.57 16.12
CA ASP A 101 4.18 -5.60 15.24
C ASP A 101 3.83 -5.32 13.76
N PHE A 102 2.89 -4.41 13.53
CA PHE A 102 2.43 -4.05 12.20
C PHE A 102 3.12 -2.78 11.70
N THR A 103 3.58 -2.88 10.45
CA THR A 103 4.17 -1.78 9.70
C THR A 103 3.35 -1.49 8.46
N ALA A 104 2.88 -0.27 8.31
CA ALA A 104 2.30 0.20 7.06
C ALA A 104 3.40 0.25 5.98
N ARG A 105 3.07 -0.26 4.79
CA ARG A 105 3.93 -0.20 3.61
C ARG A 105 3.12 0.10 2.35
N ILE A 106 3.74 0.84 1.45
CA ILE A 106 3.26 1.08 0.09
C ILE A 106 3.99 0.11 -0.81
N ILE A 107 3.23 -0.67 -1.57
CA ILE A 107 3.73 -1.57 -2.61
C ILE A 107 3.10 -1.18 -3.94
N PRO A 108 3.76 -1.41 -5.08
CA PRO A 108 3.11 -1.18 -6.35
C PRO A 108 1.99 -2.22 -6.49
N TYR A 109 1.04 -1.97 -7.39
CA TYR A 109 -0.08 -2.87 -7.63
C TYR A 109 -0.56 -2.73 -9.06
N TYR A 110 -0.68 -3.86 -9.75
CA TYR A 110 -1.37 -3.95 -11.03
C TYR A 110 -2.25 -5.21 -11.03
N PRO A 111 -3.55 -5.11 -11.35
CA PRO A 111 -4.44 -6.26 -11.34
C PRO A 111 -3.92 -7.41 -12.21
N GLY A 112 -3.82 -8.61 -11.65
CA GLY A 112 -3.44 -9.82 -12.39
C GLY A 112 -1.95 -9.97 -12.67
N ILE A 113 -1.08 -9.11 -12.10
CA ILE A 113 0.37 -9.18 -12.29
C ILE A 113 1.08 -9.36 -10.96
N SER A 114 1.92 -10.38 -10.89
CA SER A 114 2.92 -10.49 -9.85
C SER A 114 4.06 -9.52 -10.14
N ILE A 115 4.31 -8.61 -9.21
CA ILE A 115 5.34 -7.59 -9.37
C ILE A 115 6.71 -8.27 -9.39
N PRO A 116 7.55 -8.01 -10.40
CA PRO A 116 8.90 -8.54 -10.46
C PRO A 116 9.68 -8.14 -9.20
N LEU A 117 10.41 -9.09 -8.62
CA LEU A 117 11.20 -8.89 -7.40
C LEU A 117 12.27 -7.78 -7.54
N GLU A 118 12.66 -7.49 -8.79
CA GLU A 118 13.64 -6.48 -9.19
C GLU A 118 13.16 -5.05 -8.97
N THR A 119 11.85 -4.85 -8.79
CA THR A 119 11.25 -3.55 -8.50
C THR A 119 11.46 -3.22 -7.02
N THR A 120 12.51 -2.44 -6.71
CA THR A 120 12.90 -2.03 -5.35
C THR A 120 11.96 -0.95 -4.75
N HIS A 121 10.70 -0.95 -5.16
CA HIS A 121 9.71 0.06 -4.81
C HIS A 121 8.88 -0.39 -3.61
N ILE A 122 9.46 -0.38 -2.41
CA ILE A 122 8.72 -0.57 -1.16
C ILE A 122 8.99 0.62 -0.24
N VAL A 123 7.98 1.46 -0.02
CA VAL A 123 8.05 2.48 1.02
C VAL A 123 7.47 1.89 2.31
N ARG A 124 8.24 1.91 3.40
CA ARG A 124 7.77 1.51 4.73
C ARG A 124 7.54 2.74 5.60
N GLN A 125 6.68 2.62 6.61
CA GLN A 125 6.65 3.59 7.69
C GLN A 125 8.07 3.67 8.30
N ARG A 126 8.62 4.87 8.42
CA ARG A 126 9.85 5.12 9.19
C ARG A 126 9.47 5.49 10.61
#